data_AF-A0A075FRD2-F1
#
_entry.id   AF-A0A075FRD2-F1
#
_cell.length_a   1.000
_cell.length_b   1.000
_cell.length_c   1.000
_cell.angle_alpha   90.00
_cell.angle_beta   90.00
_cell.angle_gamma   90.00
#
_symmetry.space_group_name_H-M   'P 1'
#
loop_
_entity.id
_entity.type
_entity.pdbx_description
1 polymer ?
#
loop_
_entity_poly.entity_id
_entity_poly.type
_entity_poly.pdbx_seq_one_letter_code
_entity_poly.pdbx_strand_id
1 'polypeptide(L)'
;MALDLLTDNAIIYVLIAWVVILGIAKAVKLEKHGFEIKPYSLTYKNTQVQSALSKMLTRTKRGIRVFADVSVVAGFLMMGFAFWFLLNNLSNFFVEPTEFAELTVLIPGVTLTSVSAILYFLLSIPIVLIMHEGAHGIVATLEK
;
A
#
# COMPACT_ATOMS: atom_id res chain seq x y z
N MET A 1 9.97 14.99 -30.23
CA MET A 1 9.97 15.84 -29.00
C MET A 1 8.78 15.58 -28.07
N ALA A 2 7.53 15.86 -28.44
CA ALA A 2 6.39 15.53 -27.57
C ALA A 2 6.09 14.02 -27.47
N LEU A 3 6.36 13.26 -28.55
CA LEU A 3 6.20 11.82 -28.57
C LEU A 3 7.32 11.08 -27.80
N ASP A 4 8.56 11.60 -27.85
CA ASP A 4 9.70 10.99 -27.13
C ASP A 4 9.52 11.05 -25.60
N LEU A 5 8.91 12.14 -25.11
CA LEU A 5 8.54 12.27 -23.69
C LEU A 5 7.50 11.24 -23.26
N LEU A 6 6.60 10.81 -24.15
CA LEU A 6 5.59 9.77 -23.89
C LEU A 6 6.21 8.37 -23.84
N THR A 7 7.25 8.11 -24.64
CA THR A 7 7.89 6.79 -24.75
C THR A 7 8.96 6.54 -23.69
N ASP A 8 9.68 7.57 -23.24
CA ASP A 8 10.78 7.40 -22.28
C ASP A 8 10.33 7.36 -20.81
N ASN A 9 9.11 7.85 -20.53
CA ASN A 9 8.63 8.01 -19.15
C ASN A 9 7.58 6.94 -18.81
N ALA A 10 8.02 5.88 -18.14
CA ALA A 10 7.18 4.78 -17.65
C ALA A 10 5.95 5.25 -16.85
N ILE A 11 6.02 6.40 -16.19
CA ILE A 11 4.91 6.97 -15.42
C ILE A 11 3.73 7.42 -16.31
N ILE A 12 3.99 7.86 -17.54
CA ILE A 12 2.94 8.31 -18.45
C ILE A 12 2.08 7.12 -18.88
N TYR A 13 2.70 5.96 -19.15
CA TYR A 13 1.95 4.73 -19.43
C TYR A 13 1.04 4.33 -18.26
N VAL A 14 1.51 4.48 -17.02
CA VAL A 14 0.69 4.22 -15.82
C VAL A 14 -0.47 5.21 -15.71
N LEU A 15 -0.23 6.50 -15.96
CA LEU A 15 -1.27 7.52 -15.93
C LEU A 15 -2.32 7.28 -17.02
N ILE A 16 -1.90 6.93 -18.25
CA ILE A 16 -2.81 6.59 -19.35
C ILE A 16 -3.63 5.36 -18.97
N ALA A 17 -3.00 4.29 -18.44
CA ALA A 17 -3.70 3.10 -17.98
C ALA A 17 -4.73 3.44 -16.89
N TRP A 18 -4.38 4.32 -15.95
CA TRP A 18 -5.29 4.77 -14.90
C TRP A 18 -6.49 5.55 -15.44
N VAL A 19 -6.26 6.45 -16.39
CA VAL A 19 -7.34 7.20 -17.07
C VAL A 19 -8.27 6.25 -17.83
N VAL A 20 -7.72 5.23 -18.51
CA VAL A 20 -8.52 4.21 -19.21
C VAL A 20 -9.35 3.39 -18.21
N ILE A 21 -8.76 2.95 -17.09
CA ILE A 21 -9.48 2.21 -16.04
C ILE A 21 -10.62 3.05 -15.46
N LEU A 22 -10.37 4.31 -15.11
CA LEU A 22 -11.40 5.22 -14.58
C LEU A 22 -12.48 5.51 -15.63
N GLY A 23 -12.10 5.67 -16.90
CA GLY A 23 -13.02 5.87 -18.01
C GLY A 23 -13.96 4.67 -18.20
N ILE A 24 -13.41 3.46 -18.23
CA ILE A 24 -14.19 2.21 -18.30
C ILE A 24 -15.07 2.06 -17.05
N ALA A 25 -14.52 2.32 -15.86
CA ALA A 25 -15.26 2.20 -14.61
C ALA A 25 -16.49 3.13 -14.56
N LYS A 26 -16.32 4.35 -15.06
CA LYS A 26 -17.41 5.33 -15.18
C LYS A 26 -18.41 4.95 -16.28
N ALA A 27 -17.93 4.44 -17.42
CA ALA A 27 -18.79 3.99 -18.53
C ALA A 27 -19.68 2.81 -18.14
N VAL A 28 -19.12 1.83 -17.41
CA VAL A 28 -19.84 0.64 -16.91
C VAL A 28 -20.76 0.98 -15.72
N LYS A 29 -20.67 2.20 -15.17
CA LYS A 29 -21.37 2.61 -13.95
C LYS A 29 -21.09 1.60 -12.82
N LEU A 30 -19.82 1.30 -12.59
CA LEU A 30 -19.38 0.40 -11.51
C LEU A 30 -19.88 0.86 -10.13
N GLU A 31 -20.17 2.16 -9.97
CA GLU A 31 -20.88 2.74 -8.82
C GLU A 31 -22.21 2.05 -8.52
N LYS A 32 -22.96 1.63 -9.55
CA LYS A 32 -24.23 0.89 -9.39
C LYS A 32 -24.04 -0.56 -8.95
N HIS A 33 -22.82 -1.07 -9.03
CA HIS A 33 -22.45 -2.45 -8.68
C HIS A 33 -21.68 -2.53 -7.35
N GLY A 34 -21.71 -1.46 -6.54
CA GLY A 34 -21.09 -1.46 -5.21
C GLY A 34 -19.61 -1.06 -5.17
N PHE A 35 -19.08 -0.49 -6.27
CA PHE A 35 -17.75 0.10 -6.30
C PHE A 35 -17.80 1.58 -5.94
N GLU A 36 -16.87 2.04 -5.11
CA GLU A 36 -16.65 3.46 -4.82
C GLU A 36 -15.46 3.93 -5.66
N ILE A 37 -15.73 4.82 -6.62
CA ILE A 37 -14.72 5.36 -7.54
C ILE A 37 -14.24 6.70 -6.97
N LYS A 38 -12.97 6.77 -6.57
CA LYS A 38 -12.28 8.02 -6.23
C LYS A 38 -11.13 8.25 -7.22
N PRO A 39 -10.66 9.50 -7.40
CA PRO A 39 -9.60 9.83 -8.35
C PRO A 39 -8.33 8.97 -8.18
N TYR A 40 -8.03 8.56 -6.96
CA TYR A 40 -6.83 7.79 -6.60
C TYR A 40 -7.11 6.38 -6.10
N SER A 41 -8.37 5.96 -6.02
CA SER A 41 -8.70 4.63 -5.49
C SER A 41 -9.99 4.10 -6.08
N LEU A 42 -9.98 2.82 -6.45
CA LEU A 42 -11.18 2.06 -6.79
C LEU A 42 -11.38 1.01 -5.68
N THR A 43 -12.43 1.15 -4.88
CA THR A 43 -12.71 0.20 -3.79
C THR A 43 -14.01 -0.53 -4.03
N TYR A 44 -14.04 -1.82 -3.71
CA TYR A 44 -15.23 -2.66 -3.82
C TYR A 44 -15.69 -3.08 -2.43
N LYS A 45 -16.92 -2.71 -2.05
CA LYS A 45 -17.48 -3.07 -0.74
C LYS A 45 -18.26 -4.38 -0.86
N ASN A 46 -17.62 -5.49 -0.55
CA ASN A 46 -18.28 -6.79 -0.49
C ASN A 46 -18.66 -7.16 0.95
N THR A 47 -19.94 -6.96 1.30
CA THR A 47 -20.48 -7.27 2.63
C THR A 47 -20.50 -8.78 2.94
N GLN A 48 -20.58 -9.65 1.92
CA GLN A 48 -20.58 -11.10 2.11
C GLN A 48 -19.20 -11.61 2.54
N VAL A 49 -18.14 -11.14 1.87
CA VAL A 49 -16.75 -11.47 2.22
C VAL A 49 -16.44 -10.97 3.62
N GLN A 50 -16.82 -9.72 3.94
CA GLN A 50 -16.65 -9.16 5.28
C GLN A 50 -17.36 -9.99 6.36
N SER A 51 -18.60 -10.42 6.11
CA SER A 51 -19.38 -11.24 7.04
C SER A 51 -18.77 -12.64 7.23
N ALA A 52 -18.30 -13.26 6.14
CA ALA A 52 -17.64 -14.56 6.18
C ALA A 52 -16.33 -14.51 6.98
N LEU A 53 -15.48 -13.51 6.72
CA LEU A 53 -14.26 -13.26 7.49
C LEU A 53 -14.59 -13.03 8.97
N SER A 54 -15.56 -12.16 9.26
CA SER A 54 -15.97 -11.86 10.65
C SER A 54 -16.43 -13.13 11.38
N LYS A 55 -17.25 -13.98 10.76
CA LYS A 55 -17.68 -15.26 11.35
C LYS A 55 -16.50 -16.19 11.61
N MET A 56 -15.57 -16.31 10.67
CA MET A 56 -14.35 -17.12 10.85
C MET A 56 -13.50 -16.60 12.03
N LEU A 57 -13.27 -15.28 12.08
CA LEU A 57 -12.48 -14.62 13.11
C LEU A 57 -13.13 -14.74 14.50
N THR A 58 -14.47 -14.71 14.58
CA THR A 58 -15.17 -14.92 15.86
C THR A 58 -15.00 -16.33 16.44
N ARG A 59 -14.61 -17.32 15.61
CA ARG A 59 -14.37 -18.70 16.07
C ARG A 59 -12.96 -18.90 16.63
N THR A 60 -12.00 -18.08 16.21
CA THR A 60 -10.59 -18.11 16.63
C THR A 60 -10.17 -16.90 17.47
N LYS A 61 -11.11 -16.25 18.15
CA LYS A 61 -10.92 -15.01 18.93
C LYS A 61 -9.69 -15.01 19.83
N ARG A 62 -9.44 -16.11 20.55
CA ARG A 62 -8.34 -16.18 21.54
C ARG A 62 -6.96 -16.08 20.88
N GLY A 63 -6.75 -16.76 19.76
CA GLY A 63 -5.48 -16.71 19.03
C GLY A 63 -5.25 -15.35 18.37
N ILE A 64 -6.30 -14.79 17.77
CA ILE A 64 -6.21 -13.49 17.09
C ILE A 64 -5.99 -12.35 18.09
N ARG A 65 -6.59 -12.40 19.29
CA ARG A 65 -6.36 -11.40 20.33
C ARG A 65 -4.90 -11.35 20.77
N VAL A 66 -4.30 -12.50 21.06
CA VAL A 66 -2.88 -12.57 21.44
C VAL A 66 -1.99 -12.07 20.30
N PHE A 67 -2.29 -12.47 19.06
CA PHE A 67 -1.58 -11.96 17.89
C PHE A 67 -1.70 -10.44 17.76
N ALA A 68 -2.89 -9.88 17.95
CA ALA A 68 -3.14 -8.44 17.90
C ALA A 68 -2.34 -7.69 18.97
N ASP A 69 -2.40 -8.13 20.23
CA ASP A 69 -1.68 -7.50 21.35
C ASP A 69 -0.16 -7.50 21.12
N VAL A 70 0.39 -8.64 20.67
CA VAL A 70 1.81 -8.77 20.34
C VAL A 70 2.18 -7.89 19.13
N SER A 71 1.33 -7.83 18.11
CA SER A 71 1.58 -7.03 16.91
C SER A 71 1.62 -5.53 17.20
N VAL A 72 0.81 -5.04 18.14
CA VAL A 72 0.82 -3.63 18.57
C VAL A 72 2.15 -3.30 19.26
N VAL A 73 2.59 -4.13 20.21
CA VAL A 73 3.88 -3.95 20.89
C VAL A 73 5.04 -4.01 19.90
N ALA A 74 5.03 -4.99 19.00
CA ALA A 74 6.03 -5.11 17.93
C ALA A 74 6.03 -3.87 17.02
N GLY A 75 4.85 -3.31 16.71
CA GLY A 75 4.72 -2.07 15.94
C GLY A 75 5.40 -0.88 16.62
N PHE A 76 5.22 -0.71 17.92
CA PHE A 76 5.92 0.35 18.68
C PHE A 76 7.43 0.15 18.72
N LEU A 77 7.90 -1.10 18.88
CA LEU A 77 9.34 -1.41 18.82
C LEU A 77 9.92 -1.09 17.44
N MET A 78 9.23 -1.49 16.36
CA MET A 78 9.63 -1.20 14.98
C MET A 78 9.62 0.30 14.69
N MET A 79 8.66 1.04 15.24
CA MET A 79 8.63 2.50 15.11
C MET A 79 9.83 3.15 15.80
N GLY A 80 10.18 2.70 17.02
CA GLY A 80 11.40 3.16 17.71
C GLY A 80 12.67 2.85 16.91
N PHE A 81 12.77 1.64 16.36
CA PHE A 81 13.87 1.25 15.48
C PHE A 81 13.94 2.11 14.22
N ALA A 82 12.81 2.40 13.58
CA ALA A 82 12.75 3.24 12.39
C ALA A 82 13.27 4.65 12.68
N PHE A 83 12.86 5.27 13.79
CA PHE A 83 13.37 6.59 14.19
C PHE A 83 14.87 6.56 14.47
N TRP A 84 15.35 5.57 15.22
CA TRP A 84 16.78 5.39 15.47
C TRP A 84 17.57 5.22 14.16
N PHE A 85 17.08 4.37 13.26
CA PHE A 85 17.70 4.13 11.95
C PHE A 85 17.76 5.40 11.11
N LEU A 86 16.65 6.17 11.03
CA LEU A 86 16.61 7.43 10.27
C LEU A 86 17.56 8.48 10.85
N LEU A 87 17.59 8.63 12.18
CA LEU A 87 18.49 9.58 12.85
C LEU A 87 19.96 9.18 12.66
N ASN A 88 20.27 7.89 12.72
CA ASN A 88 21.62 7.38 12.50
C ASN A 88 22.09 7.61 11.05
N ASN A 89 21.24 7.32 10.06
CA ASN A 89 21.55 7.62 8.65
C ASN A 89 21.70 9.13 8.41
N LEU A 90 20.87 9.96 9.03
CA LEU A 90 20.99 11.41 8.93
C LEU A 90 22.29 11.92 9.56
N SER A 91 22.70 11.40 10.71
CA SER A 91 23.98 11.77 11.35
C SER A 91 25.18 11.35 10.49
N ASN A 92 25.14 10.14 9.94
CA ASN A 92 26.19 9.61 9.07
C ASN A 92 26.22 10.26 7.68
N PHE A 93 25.17 10.98 7.27
CA PHE A 93 25.22 11.81 6.07
C PHE A 93 26.18 13.01 6.22
N PHE A 94 26.35 13.53 7.45
CA PHE A 94 27.21 14.68 7.73
C PHE A 94 28.66 14.30 8.11
N VAL A 95 28.95 13.02 8.32
CA VAL A 95 30.29 12.49 8.62
C VAL A 95 30.64 11.50 7.53
N GLU A 96 31.69 11.80 6.77
CA GLU A 96 32.14 11.07 5.56
C GLU A 96 31.84 9.55 5.62
N PRO A 97 30.85 9.05 4.84
CA PRO A 97 30.35 7.69 5.00
C PRO A 97 31.34 6.66 4.44
N THR A 98 31.73 5.66 5.24
CA THR A 98 32.57 4.54 4.78
C THR A 98 31.79 3.56 3.90
N GLU A 99 30.46 3.49 4.05
CA GLU A 99 29.55 2.76 3.15
C GLU A 99 28.23 3.52 2.98
N PHE A 100 27.77 3.63 1.73
CA PHE A 100 26.56 4.36 1.36
C PHE A 100 25.34 3.43 1.46
N ALA A 101 24.58 3.54 2.55
CA ALA A 101 23.26 2.92 2.65
C ALA A 101 22.21 3.85 2.01
N GLU A 102 21.95 3.66 0.71
CA GLU A 102 20.97 4.46 0.00
C GLU A 102 19.56 4.15 0.51
N LEU A 103 19.00 5.08 1.29
CA LEU A 103 17.61 5.03 1.74
C LEU A 103 16.74 5.72 0.67
N THR A 104 16.57 5.06 -0.47
CA THR A 104 15.81 5.64 -1.58
C THR A 104 14.31 5.59 -1.28
N VAL A 105 13.68 6.75 -1.13
CA VAL A 105 12.21 6.84 -1.00
C VAL A 105 11.58 6.31 -2.28
N LEU A 106 10.70 5.30 -2.20
CA LEU A 106 10.06 4.70 -3.37
C LEU A 106 8.94 5.61 -3.91
N ILE A 107 9.26 6.38 -4.94
CA ILE A 107 8.35 7.30 -5.62
C ILE A 107 8.34 6.90 -7.11
N PRO A 108 7.22 6.32 -7.60
CA PRO A 108 7.04 6.06 -9.02
C PRO A 108 7.36 7.29 -9.86
N GLY A 109 8.22 7.13 -10.85
CA GLY A 109 8.62 8.20 -11.78
C GLY A 109 9.65 9.20 -11.27
N VAL A 110 10.06 9.15 -9.98
CA VAL A 110 11.16 9.96 -9.45
C VAL A 110 12.35 9.08 -9.08
N THR A 111 12.13 8.09 -8.23
CA THR A 111 13.17 7.14 -7.80
C THR A 111 12.98 5.75 -8.39
N LEU A 112 11.73 5.39 -8.74
CA LEU A 112 11.42 4.20 -9.53
C LEU A 112 11.21 4.63 -10.98
N THR A 113 12.27 4.59 -11.78
CA THR A 113 12.25 5.05 -13.18
C THR A 113 12.02 3.90 -14.18
N SER A 114 12.34 2.65 -13.80
CA SER A 114 12.17 1.50 -14.68
C SER A 114 10.72 0.99 -14.68
N VAL A 115 10.26 0.56 -15.86
CA VAL A 115 8.92 -0.05 -16.04
C VAL A 115 8.75 -1.26 -15.12
N SER A 116 9.78 -2.11 -15.00
CA SER A 116 9.73 -3.29 -14.14
C SER A 116 9.55 -2.93 -12.67
N ALA A 117 10.29 -1.94 -12.15
CA ALA A 117 10.17 -1.54 -10.75
C ALA A 117 8.81 -0.90 -10.45
N ILE A 118 8.27 -0.10 -11.36
CA ILE A 118 6.92 0.47 -11.23
C ILE A 118 5.85 -0.63 -11.25
N LEU A 119 5.98 -1.65 -12.11
CA LEU A 119 5.06 -2.78 -12.14
C LEU A 119 5.11 -3.59 -10.84
N TYR A 120 6.30 -3.88 -10.31
CA TYR A 120 6.42 -4.54 -9.01
C TYR A 120 5.78 -3.71 -7.90
N PHE A 121 6.03 -2.40 -7.87
CA PHE A 121 5.41 -1.49 -6.91
C PHE A 121 3.87 -1.49 -7.00
N LEU A 122 3.31 -1.37 -8.21
CA LEU A 122 1.87 -1.41 -8.45
C LEU A 122 1.25 -2.75 -8.06
N LEU A 123 1.96 -3.86 -8.25
CA LEU A 123 1.51 -5.18 -7.82
C LEU A 123 1.56 -5.34 -6.29
N SER A 124 2.56 -4.76 -5.64
CA SER A 124 2.72 -4.81 -4.19
C SER A 124 1.67 -4.00 -3.44
N ILE A 125 1.23 -2.84 -3.97
CA ILE A 125 0.27 -1.96 -3.27
C ILE A 125 -1.02 -2.69 -2.86
N PRO A 126 -1.77 -3.37 -3.76
CA PRO A 126 -2.99 -4.06 -3.38
C PRO A 126 -2.75 -5.14 -2.32
N ILE A 127 -1.63 -5.86 -2.41
CA ILE A 127 -1.29 -6.92 -1.46
C ILE A 127 -1.08 -6.31 -0.06
N VAL A 128 -0.29 -5.24 0.02
CA VAL A 128 -0.03 -4.57 1.30
C VAL A 128 -1.30 -3.96 1.87
N LEU A 129 -2.12 -3.28 1.05
CA LEU A 129 -3.38 -2.68 1.51
C LEU A 129 -4.40 -3.74 1.97
N ILE A 130 -4.56 -4.85 1.25
CA ILE A 130 -5.45 -5.93 1.70
C ILE A 130 -5.03 -6.44 3.08
N MET A 131 -3.71 -6.58 3.32
CA MET A 131 -3.19 -7.03 4.60
C MET A 131 -3.31 -5.97 5.69
N HIS A 132 -3.04 -4.70 5.38
CA HIS A 132 -3.04 -3.58 6.31
C HIS A 132 -4.46 -3.23 6.77
N GLU A 133 -5.35 -2.89 5.84
CA GLU A 133 -6.75 -2.62 6.11
C GLU A 133 -7.45 -3.87 6.64
N GLY A 134 -7.08 -5.06 6.17
CA GLY A 134 -7.57 -6.33 6.68
C GLY A 134 -7.24 -6.54 8.16
N ALA A 135 -5.99 -6.30 8.55
CA ALA A 135 -5.55 -6.38 9.94
C ALA A 135 -6.30 -5.36 10.82
N HIS A 136 -6.43 -4.11 10.36
CA HIS A 136 -7.23 -3.10 11.06
C HIS A 136 -8.70 -3.53 11.22
N GLY A 137 -9.31 -4.11 10.18
CA GLY A 137 -10.68 -4.63 10.23
C GLY A 137 -10.87 -5.79 11.21
N ILE A 138 -9.86 -6.67 11.31
CA ILE A 138 -9.85 -7.78 12.27
C ILE A 138 -9.86 -7.25 13.71
N VAL A 139 -8.95 -6.32 14.04
CA VAL A 139 -8.83 -5.74 15.39
C VAL A 139 -10.11 -4.98 15.75
N ALA A 140 -10.64 -4.16 14.84
CA ALA A 140 -11.88 -3.42 15.06
C ALA A 140 -13.11 -4.32 15.31
N THR A 141 -13.09 -5.56 14.82
CA THR A 141 -14.16 -6.54 15.05
C THR A 141 -14.01 -7.25 16.39
N LEU A 142 -12.80 -7.31 16.96
CA LEU A 142 -12.51 -7.92 18.25
C LEU A 142 -12.75 -6.99 19.46
N GLU A 143 -12.67 -5.68 19.22
CA GLU A 143 -12.90 -4.63 20.23
C GLU A 143 -14.37 -4.17 20.32
N LYS A 144 -15.23 -4.61 19.40
CA LYS A 144 -16.70 -4.45 19.47
C LYS A 144 -17.34 -5.54 20.32
#